data_AF-A0A9P4MFC9-F1
#
_entry.id   AF-A0A9P4MFC9-F1
#
_cell.length_a   1.000
_cell.length_b   1.000
_cell.length_c   1.000
_cell.angle_alpha   90.00
_cell.angle_beta   90.00
_cell.angle_gamma   90.00
#
_symmetry.space_group_name_H-M   'P 1'
#
loop_
_entity.id
_entity.type
_entity.pdbx_description
1 polymer ?
#
loop_
_entity_poly.entity_id
_entity_poly.type
_entity_poly.pdbx_seq_one_letter_code
_entity_poly.pdbx_strand_id
1 'polypeptide(L)'
;MSAIPILLCGRSATIGRPVAQGLLPDYEVIHFMTNPTTAKSDIPAILSGQRPATETDDPAVGSANFSARPRVVVLGRAFEPADVEEIRKACEERKGEVAWVLGDPKVGPPKGPPGPGYAAKSLEEVKGVLGGWRERGEKKGELLYW
;
A
#
# COMPACT_ATOMS: atom_id res chain seq x y z
N MET A 1 12.52 -17.55 3.62
CA MET A 1 11.61 -16.96 2.62
C MET A 1 11.92 -15.49 2.54
N SER A 2 12.00 -14.90 1.36
CA SER A 2 12.19 -13.45 1.21
C SER A 2 10.88 -12.73 1.48
N ALA A 3 10.95 -11.51 2.04
CA ALA A 3 9.78 -10.67 2.28
C ALA A 3 9.03 -10.39 0.98
N ILE A 4 7.70 -10.37 1.03
CA ILE A 4 6.88 -10.02 -0.14
C ILE A 4 6.97 -8.50 -0.35
N PRO A 5 7.41 -8.01 -1.52
CA PRO A 5 7.49 -6.58 -1.76
C PRO A 5 6.08 -6.00 -1.95
N ILE A 6 5.79 -4.88 -1.29
CA ILE A 6 4.51 -4.19 -1.36
C ILE A 6 4.69 -2.68 -1.54
N LEU A 7 3.68 -2.03 -2.10
CA LEU A 7 3.57 -0.57 -2.17
C LEU A 7 2.60 -0.09 -1.09
N LEU A 8 2.90 1.02 -0.43
CA LEU A 8 2.06 1.61 0.61
C LEU A 8 1.72 3.07 0.27
N CYS A 9 0.44 3.40 0.24
CA CYS A 9 -0.05 4.76 0.14
C CYS A 9 -0.75 5.19 1.43
N GLY A 10 -0.30 6.29 2.02
CA GLY A 10 -0.91 6.88 3.21
C GLY A 10 -0.54 8.34 3.37
N ARG A 11 -1.45 9.20 3.85
CA ARG A 11 -1.23 10.65 3.93
C ARG A 11 -0.21 11.12 4.99
N SER A 12 0.34 10.22 5.81
CA SER A 12 1.25 10.58 6.89
C SER A 12 2.37 9.57 7.06
N ALA A 13 3.63 10.00 6.90
CA ALA A 13 4.81 9.19 7.16
C ALA A 13 4.90 8.76 8.64
N THR A 14 4.42 9.59 9.58
CA THR A 14 4.33 9.26 11.01
C THR A 14 3.46 8.02 11.26
N ILE A 15 2.46 7.78 10.41
CA ILE A 15 1.63 6.56 10.45
C ILE A 15 2.23 5.47 9.56
N GLY A 16 2.71 5.81 8.36
CA GLY A 16 3.28 4.87 7.41
C GLY A 16 4.50 4.12 7.96
N ARG A 17 5.38 4.80 8.69
CA ARG A 17 6.60 4.23 9.27
C ARG A 17 6.35 3.07 10.24
N PRO A 18 5.57 3.23 11.33
CA PRO A 18 5.28 2.12 12.23
C PRO A 18 4.51 0.99 11.54
N VAL A 19 3.68 1.29 10.53
CA VAL A 19 3.01 0.25 9.72
C VAL A 19 4.04 -0.53 8.91
N ALA A 20 4.92 0.13 8.16
CA ALA A 20 5.97 -0.50 7.36
C ALA A 20 6.91 -1.36 8.21
N GLN A 21 7.36 -0.84 9.37
CA GLN A 21 8.19 -1.58 10.31
C GLN A 21 7.47 -2.81 10.87
N GLY A 22 6.19 -2.65 11.22
CA GLY A 22 5.39 -3.73 11.77
C GLY A 22 5.15 -4.86 10.78
N LEU A 23 5.17 -4.60 9.48
CA LEU A 23 4.93 -5.60 8.43
C LEU A 23 6.12 -6.54 8.18
N LEU A 24 7.31 -6.18 8.66
CA LEU A 24 8.47 -7.07 8.65
C LEU A 24 8.28 -8.23 9.64
N PRO A 25 8.91 -9.40 9.37
CA PRO A 25 9.75 -9.71 8.21
C PRO A 25 8.97 -10.21 6.99
N ASP A 26 7.65 -10.37 7.09
CA ASP A 26 6.84 -11.02 6.06
C ASP A 26 6.63 -10.17 4.80
N TYR A 27 6.50 -8.86 4.97
CA TYR A 27 6.31 -7.90 3.87
C TYR A 27 7.30 -6.76 3.98
N GLU A 28 7.81 -6.34 2.81
CA GLU A 28 8.72 -5.23 2.67
C GLU A 28 8.01 -4.09 1.93
N VAL A 29 7.87 -2.93 2.58
CA VAL A 29 7.40 -1.72 1.90
C VAL A 29 8.55 -1.16 1.07
N ILE A 30 8.47 -1.29 -0.25
CA ILE A 30 9.55 -0.86 -1.15
C ILE A 30 9.41 0.59 -1.62
N HIS A 31 8.18 1.12 -1.63
CA HIS A 31 7.89 2.52 -1.95
C HIS A 31 6.69 3.01 -1.15
N PHE A 32 6.83 4.20 -0.58
CA PHE A 32 5.78 4.90 0.15
C PHE A 32 5.41 6.21 -0.54
N MET A 33 4.11 6.43 -0.70
CA MET A 33 3.55 7.60 -1.39
C MET A 33 2.47 8.26 -0.52
N THR A 34 2.50 9.58 -0.42
CA THR A 34 1.62 10.33 0.48
C THR A 34 0.41 10.97 -0.19
N ASN A 35 0.39 11.03 -1.52
CA ASN A 35 -0.66 11.73 -2.27
C ASN A 35 -1.13 10.95 -3.52
N PRO A 36 -2.37 11.17 -3.98
CA PRO A 36 -2.94 10.49 -5.14
C PRO A 36 -2.19 10.74 -6.45
N THR A 37 -1.66 11.95 -6.65
CA THR A 37 -0.96 12.30 -7.90
C THR A 37 0.29 11.45 -8.08
N THR A 38 1.13 11.35 -7.05
CA THR A 38 2.30 10.48 -7.05
C THR A 38 1.92 9.01 -7.17
N ALA A 39 0.87 8.56 -6.47
CA ALA A 39 0.40 7.18 -6.57
C ALA A 39 -0.02 6.82 -8.00
N LYS A 40 -0.70 7.74 -8.71
CA LYS A 40 -1.12 7.57 -10.11
C LYS A 40 0.05 7.46 -11.09
N SER A 41 1.19 8.08 -10.82
CA SER A 41 2.38 7.98 -11.68
C SER A 41 3.28 6.79 -11.32
N ASP A 42 3.56 6.61 -10.03
CA ASP A 42 4.61 5.72 -9.57
C ASP A 42 4.17 4.26 -9.52
N ILE A 43 2.92 3.99 -9.08
CA ILE A 43 2.41 2.61 -9.04
C ILE A 43 2.49 1.96 -10.43
N PRO A 44 1.91 2.52 -11.51
CA PRO A 44 2.00 1.87 -12.82
C PRO A 44 3.45 1.74 -13.31
N ALA A 45 4.33 2.72 -13.05
CA ALA A 45 5.75 2.62 -13.41
C ALA A 45 6.44 1.44 -12.70
N ILE A 46 6.26 1.33 -11.37
CA ILE A 46 6.84 0.24 -10.58
C ILE A 46 6.28 -1.12 -11.00
N LEU A 47 4.98 -1.23 -11.24
CA LEU A 47 4.37 -2.46 -11.76
C LEU A 47 4.94 -2.86 -13.13
N SER A 48 5.38 -1.88 -13.92
CA SER A 48 6.04 -2.08 -15.21
C SER A 48 7.51 -2.49 -15.08
N GLY A 49 8.06 -2.55 -13.86
CA GLY A 49 9.49 -2.79 -13.61
C GLY A 49 10.36 -1.57 -13.84
N GLN A 50 9.76 -0.38 -13.93
CA GLN A 50 10.48 0.89 -13.98
C GLN A 50 10.68 1.43 -12.57
N ARG A 51 11.63 2.36 -12.40
CA ARG A 51 11.76 3.10 -11.14
C ARG A 51 10.64 4.14 -11.03
N PRO A 52 10.20 4.48 -9.81
CA PRO A 52 9.28 5.59 -9.61
C PRO A 52 9.89 6.89 -10.13
N ALA A 53 9.03 7.81 -10.59
CA ALA A 53 9.49 9.12 -11.03
C ALA A 53 9.82 10.02 -9.83
N THR A 54 9.22 9.73 -8.67
CA THR A 54 9.48 10.43 -7.42
C THR A 54 10.32 9.57 -6.48
N GLU A 55 11.21 10.23 -5.73
CA GLU A 55 11.80 9.60 -4.56
C GLU A 55 10.71 9.39 -3.50
N THR A 56 10.85 8.36 -2.67
CA THR A 56 9.86 8.12 -1.62
C THR A 56 9.82 9.33 -0.69
N ASP A 57 8.61 9.76 -0.31
CA ASP A 57 8.40 10.97 0.51
C ASP A 57 9.15 10.89 1.86
N ASP A 58 9.41 9.67 2.35
CA ASP A 58 10.23 9.42 3.53
C ASP A 58 11.06 8.12 3.36
N PRO A 59 12.40 8.23 3.20
CA PRO A 59 13.30 7.07 3.06
C PRO A 59 13.26 6.09 4.23
N ALA A 60 12.73 6.49 5.39
CA ALA A 60 12.56 5.62 6.54
C ALA A 60 11.31 4.71 6.45
N VAL A 61 10.44 4.90 5.45
CA VAL A 61 9.22 4.10 5.23
C VAL A 61 9.39 3.11 4.09
N GLY A 62 10.00 3.52 2.97
CA GLY A 62 10.23 2.67 1.81
C GLY A 62 11.70 2.26 1.69
N SER A 63 11.98 0.98 1.47
CA SER A 63 13.36 0.48 1.31
C SER A 63 14.03 0.86 -0.02
N ALA A 64 13.26 1.35 -0.99
CA ALA A 64 13.69 1.56 -2.38
C ALA A 64 14.27 0.31 -3.07
N ASN A 65 13.92 -0.88 -2.55
CA ASN A 65 14.35 -2.16 -3.10
C ASN A 65 13.45 -2.57 -4.28
N PHE A 66 13.76 -2.07 -5.46
CA PHE A 66 13.06 -2.41 -6.71
C PHE A 66 13.64 -3.65 -7.43
N SER A 67 14.38 -4.51 -6.72
CA SER A 67 14.96 -5.75 -7.31
C SER A 67 13.89 -6.79 -7.64
N ALA A 68 12.73 -6.73 -6.97
CA ALA A 68 11.58 -7.56 -7.22
C ALA A 68 10.33 -6.70 -7.44
N ARG A 69 9.41 -7.19 -8.26
CA ARG A 69 8.12 -6.52 -8.48
C ARG A 69 7.23 -6.65 -7.24
N PRO A 70 6.50 -5.59 -6.87
CA PRO A 70 5.55 -5.67 -5.78
C PRO A 70 4.41 -6.62 -6.12
N ARG A 71 3.88 -7.29 -5.09
CA ARG A 71 2.75 -8.23 -5.20
C ARG A 71 1.46 -7.66 -4.65
N VAL A 72 1.55 -6.60 -3.84
CA VAL A 72 0.40 -5.96 -3.20
C VAL A 72 0.56 -4.44 -3.26
N VAL A 73 -0.55 -3.75 -3.48
CA VAL A 73 -0.69 -2.30 -3.32
C VAL A 73 -1.66 -2.04 -2.17
N VAL A 74 -1.19 -1.35 -1.13
CA VAL A 74 -2.00 -0.95 0.03
C VAL A 74 -2.35 0.52 -0.07
N LEU A 75 -3.64 0.85 -0.14
CA LEU A 75 -4.15 2.22 -0.11
C LEU A 75 -4.86 2.48 1.22
N GLY A 76 -4.44 3.52 1.94
CA GLY A 76 -5.05 3.89 3.21
C GLY A 76 -6.43 4.53 3.10
N ARG A 77 -7.21 4.48 4.18
CA ARG A 77 -8.56 5.08 4.30
C ARG A 77 -8.64 6.60 4.06
N ALA A 78 -7.49 7.27 3.97
CA ALA A 78 -7.41 8.70 3.70
C ALA A 78 -7.47 9.06 2.20
N PHE A 79 -7.47 8.06 1.31
CA PHE A 79 -7.69 8.25 -0.12
C PHE A 79 -9.19 8.15 -0.39
N GLU A 80 -9.72 9.10 -1.15
CA GLU A 80 -11.13 9.09 -1.48
C GLU A 80 -11.43 7.96 -2.47
N PRO A 81 -12.67 7.43 -2.51
CA PRO A 81 -13.03 6.38 -3.47
C PRO A 81 -12.68 6.75 -4.92
N ALA A 82 -12.85 8.02 -5.30
CA ALA A 82 -12.47 8.52 -6.62
C ALA A 82 -10.96 8.43 -6.87
N ASP A 83 -10.12 8.81 -5.89
CA ASP A 83 -8.65 8.67 -6.00
C ASP A 83 -8.26 7.20 -6.20
N VAL A 84 -8.86 6.30 -5.41
CA VAL A 84 -8.61 4.86 -5.48
C VAL A 84 -8.96 4.31 -6.87
N GLU A 85 -10.11 4.70 -7.41
CA GLU A 85 -10.52 4.29 -8.75
C GLU A 85 -9.58 4.83 -9.83
N GLU A 86 -9.18 6.10 -9.76
CA GLU A 86 -8.25 6.69 -10.72
C GLU A 86 -6.87 6.02 -10.68
N ILE A 87 -6.32 5.76 -9.50
CA ILE A 87 -5.04 5.04 -9.32
C ILE A 87 -5.14 3.64 -9.93
N ARG A 88 -6.24 2.93 -9.68
CA ARG A 88 -6.44 1.58 -10.23
C ARG A 88 -6.62 1.60 -11.75
N LYS A 89 -7.33 2.59 -12.27
CA LYS A 89 -7.51 2.80 -13.71
C LYS A 89 -6.19 3.14 -14.41
N ALA A 90 -5.31 3.91 -13.77
CA ALA A 90 -3.95 4.14 -14.28
C ALA A 90 -3.14 2.84 -14.40
N CYS A 91 -3.51 1.81 -13.64
CA CYS A 91 -2.90 0.49 -13.65
C CYS A 91 -3.68 -0.55 -14.48
N GLU A 92 -4.64 -0.16 -15.33
CA GLU A 92 -5.60 -1.08 -15.99
C GLU A 92 -4.95 -2.32 -16.62
N GLU A 93 -3.81 -2.16 -17.30
CA GLU A 93 -3.09 -3.25 -17.97
C GLU A 93 -2.45 -4.26 -17.01
N ARG A 94 -2.16 -3.85 -15.77
CA ARG A 94 -1.44 -4.67 -14.77
C ARG A 94 -2.16 -4.79 -13.43
N LYS A 95 -3.38 -4.26 -13.30
CA LYS A 95 -4.16 -4.32 -12.05
C LYS A 95 -4.43 -5.77 -11.62
N GLY A 96 -4.41 -6.71 -12.56
CA GLY A 96 -4.55 -8.14 -12.32
C GLY A 96 -3.27 -8.84 -11.87
N GLU A 97 -2.12 -8.16 -11.84
CA GLU A 97 -0.83 -8.73 -11.42
C GLU A 97 -0.59 -8.60 -9.91
N VAL A 98 -1.30 -7.68 -9.25
CA VAL A 98 -1.14 -7.35 -7.83
C VAL A 98 -2.47 -7.45 -7.09
N ALA A 99 -2.41 -7.79 -5.81
CA ALA A 99 -3.56 -7.65 -4.92
C ALA A 99 -3.71 -6.18 -4.49
N TRP A 100 -4.95 -5.74 -4.30
CA TRP A 100 -5.28 -4.38 -3.90
C TRP A 100 -5.91 -4.42 -2.51
N VAL A 101 -5.21 -3.89 -1.52
CA VAL A 101 -5.68 -3.76 -0.13
C VAL A 101 -6.10 -2.32 0.10
N LEU A 102 -7.40 -2.09 0.16
CA LEU A 102 -8.00 -0.76 0.15
C LEU A 102 -8.63 -0.46 1.51
N GLY A 103 -8.47 0.76 2.00
CA GLY A 103 -9.21 1.17 3.20
C GLY A 103 -10.72 1.09 2.95
N ASP A 104 -11.48 0.49 3.88
CA ASP A 104 -12.93 0.38 3.72
C ASP A 104 -13.59 1.78 3.63
N PRO A 105 -14.24 2.12 2.50
CA PRO A 105 -14.90 3.41 2.31
C PRO A 105 -16.08 3.63 3.29
N LYS A 106 -16.62 2.57 3.89
CA LYS A 106 -17.69 2.65 4.90
C LYS A 106 -17.19 3.10 6.26
N VAL A 107 -15.92 2.84 6.58
CA VAL A 107 -15.27 3.27 7.83
C VAL A 107 -14.75 4.70 7.68
N GLY A 108 -14.16 5.00 6.51
CA GLY A 108 -13.60 6.31 6.21
C GLY A 108 -12.35 6.65 7.05
N PRO A 109 -11.73 7.82 6.81
CA PRO A 109 -10.64 8.30 7.63
C PRO A 109 -11.13 8.72 9.04
N PRO A 110 -10.24 8.76 10.05
CA PRO A 110 -10.59 9.28 11.35
C PRO A 110 -11.12 10.72 11.26
N LYS A 111 -12.14 11.05 12.05
CA LYS A 111 -12.68 12.41 12.17
C LYS A 111 -11.72 13.27 13.00
N GLY A 112 -10.69 13.81 12.35
CA GLY A 112 -9.64 14.65 12.96
C GLY A 112 -8.24 14.04 12.85
N PRO A 113 -7.22 14.64 13.50
CA PRO A 113 -5.88 14.09 13.54
C PRO A 113 -5.88 12.64 14.05
N PRO A 114 -5.10 11.72 13.46
CA PRO A 114 -4.99 10.35 13.96
C PRO A 114 -4.59 10.33 15.44
N GLY A 115 -5.43 9.70 16.28
CA GLY A 115 -5.16 9.57 17.71
C GLY A 115 -4.04 8.57 18.03
N PRO A 116 -3.56 8.55 19.29
CA PRO A 116 -2.61 7.55 19.76
C PRO A 116 -3.13 6.13 19.47
N GLY A 117 -2.30 5.29 18.84
CA GLY A 117 -2.66 3.90 18.50
C GLY A 117 -3.29 3.69 17.12
N TYR A 118 -3.60 4.76 16.36
CA TYR A 118 -4.16 4.61 15.00
C TYR A 118 -3.26 3.79 14.07
N ALA A 119 -1.94 4.01 14.13
CA ALA A 119 -0.97 3.24 13.36
C ALA A 119 -0.96 1.75 13.74
N ALA A 120 -1.05 1.43 15.03
CA ALA A 120 -1.07 0.05 15.51
C ALA A 120 -2.34 -0.67 15.06
N LYS A 121 -3.50 -0.01 15.16
CA LYS A 121 -4.76 -0.54 14.64
C LYS A 121 -4.71 -0.75 13.13
N SER A 122 -4.21 0.22 12.38
CA SER A 122 -4.09 0.11 10.91
C SER A 122 -3.16 -1.05 10.52
N LEU A 123 -2.05 -1.23 11.24
CA LEU A 123 -1.15 -2.37 11.06
C LEU A 123 -1.86 -3.70 11.31
N GLU A 124 -2.61 -3.81 12.40
CA GLU A 124 -3.34 -5.04 12.75
C GLU A 124 -4.37 -5.42 11.67
N GLU A 125 -5.17 -4.45 11.22
CA GLU A 125 -6.17 -4.65 10.17
C GLU A 125 -5.51 -5.05 8.84
N VAL A 126 -4.46 -4.32 8.41
CA VAL A 126 -3.71 -4.65 7.18
C VAL A 126 -3.06 -6.03 7.29
N LYS A 127 -2.46 -6.39 8.43
CA LYS A 127 -1.90 -7.73 8.65
C LYS A 127 -2.95 -8.82 8.58
N GLY A 128 -4.12 -8.62 9.18
CA GLY A 128 -5.21 -9.59 9.13
C GLY A 128 -5.65 -9.87 7.69
N VAL A 129 -5.80 -8.81 6.89
CA VAL A 129 -6.17 -8.93 5.47
C VAL A 129 -5.08 -9.62 4.65
N LEU A 130 -3.83 -9.21 4.84
CA LEU A 130 -2.68 -9.80 4.17
C LEU A 130 -2.44 -11.27 4.54
N GLY A 131 -2.65 -11.61 5.82
CA GLY A 131 -2.59 -12.99 6.31
C GLY A 131 -3.65 -13.87 5.65
N GLY A 132 -4.91 -13.43 5.65
CA GLY A 132 -5.99 -14.14 4.95
C GLY A 132 -5.74 -14.26 3.44
N TRP A 133 -5.14 -13.25 2.81
CA TRP A 133 -4.74 -13.31 1.40
C TRP A 133 -3.66 -14.39 1.15
N ARG A 134 -2.67 -14.52 2.03
CA ARG A 134 -1.68 -15.61 1.94
C ARG A 134 -2.32 -16.98 2.12
N GLU A 135 -3.20 -17.14 3.11
CA GLU A 135 -3.92 -18.40 3.36
C GLU A 135 -4.77 -18.84 2.16
N ARG A 136 -5.32 -17.87 1.40
CA ARG A 136 -6.07 -18.14 0.16
C ARG A 136 -5.19 -18.35 -1.07
N GLY A 137 -3.86 -18.39 -0.90
CA GLY A 137 -2.90 -18.70 -1.97
C GLY A 137 -2.40 -17.49 -2.75
N GLU A 138 -2.38 -16.29 -2.15
CA GLU A 138 -1.74 -15.09 -2.71
C GLU A 138 -2.26 -14.69 -4.11
N LYS A 139 -3.58 -14.75 -4.29
CA LYS A 139 -4.24 -14.53 -5.59
C LYS A 139 -3.97 -13.12 -6.12
N LYS A 140 -3.59 -13.03 -7.38
CA LYS A 140 -3.35 -11.75 -8.08
C LYS A 140 -4.68 -11.10 -8.46
N GLY A 141 -4.70 -9.77 -8.56
CA GLY A 141 -5.89 -9.00 -8.93
C GLY A 141 -7.01 -8.98 -7.88
N GLU A 142 -6.80 -9.64 -6.73
CA GLU A 142 -7.79 -9.70 -5.66
C GLU A 142 -8.01 -8.32 -5.05
N LEU A 143 -9.29 -8.01 -4.77
CA LEU A 143 -9.70 -6.80 -4.09
C LEU A 143 -10.02 -7.11 -2.64
N LEU A 144 -9.32 -6.44 -1.75
CA LEU A 144 -9.37 -6.65 -0.31
C LEU A 144 -9.63 -5.32 0.38
N TYR A 145 -10.38 -5.37 1.47
CA TYR A 145 -10.70 -4.19 2.28
C TYR A 145 -10.28 -4.40 3.72
N TRP A 146 -9.77 -3.33 4.34
CA TRP A 146 -9.34 -3.31 5.74
C TRP A 146 -9.98 -2.19 6.54
#